data_AF-A0A9R0WY43-F1
#
_entry.id   AF-A0A9R0WY43-F1
#
_cell.length_a   1.000
_cell.length_b   1.000
_cell.length_c   1.000
_cell.angle_alpha   90.00
_cell.angle_beta   90.00
_cell.angle_gamma   90.00
#
_symmetry.space_group_name_H-M   'P 1'
#
loop_
_entity.id
_entity.type
_entity.pdbx_description
1 polymer ?
#
loop_
_entity_poly.entity_id
_entity_poly.type
_entity_poly.pdbx_seq_one_letter_code
_entity_poly.pdbx_strand_id
1 'polypeptide(L)'
;MVQQLDGTKNEWGWCKQKLGANAILAVSLAVCKAGASVKKIPLYQEFMILPTGAASFKEAMKMGVEVYHNLKSVIKKKYGQDATNVGDEGGFAPNIQENKEGLELLKTAIEKAGYTGKVVIGMDVAASEFYNDKDKTYDLNFKEENNDGSQKISGDSLKNVYKSFVSEYPIVSIEDPFDQDDWVHYAKMTEECGVEVQIVGDDLLVTNPTRVAKAIQEKSCNALLLKVNQIGSVTESIEAVKMSKHAGWGVMTSHRSGETEDTFIADLAVGLSTGQIKTGAPCRSERLAKYNQASSSPCLFLFC
;
A
#
# COMPACT_ATOMS: atom_id res chain seq x y z
N MET A 1 -0.64 10.12 28.24
CA MET A 1 0.48 9.15 28.28
C MET A 1 1.68 9.62 27.45
N VAL A 2 1.63 9.65 26.11
CA VAL A 2 2.75 10.12 25.26
C VAL A 2 3.22 11.54 25.64
N GLN A 3 2.28 12.47 25.79
CA GLN A 3 2.58 13.88 26.14
C GLN A 3 3.25 14.03 27.51
N GLN A 4 2.91 13.16 28.46
CA GLN A 4 3.34 13.26 29.85
C GLN A 4 4.62 12.46 30.14
N LEU A 5 4.83 11.34 29.45
CA LEU A 5 5.92 10.40 29.72
C LEU A 5 7.08 10.53 28.71
N ASP A 6 6.77 10.76 27.43
CA ASP A 6 7.78 10.95 26.37
C ASP A 6 8.08 12.43 26.15
N GLY A 7 7.06 13.19 25.72
CA GLY A 7 7.12 14.64 25.55
C GLY A 7 7.94 15.14 24.35
N THR A 8 8.56 14.29 23.54
CA THR A 8 9.38 14.73 22.39
C THR A 8 8.53 15.11 21.19
N LYS A 9 8.96 16.17 20.47
CA LYS A 9 8.27 16.74 19.32
C LYS A 9 9.21 17.01 18.14
N ASN A 10 8.68 16.90 16.92
CA ASN A 10 9.23 17.51 15.70
C ASN A 10 8.24 18.54 15.13
N GLU A 11 8.49 19.06 13.93
CA GLU A 11 7.59 20.03 13.28
C GLU A 11 6.18 19.48 12.97
N TRP A 12 6.00 18.16 13.00
CA TRP A 12 4.74 17.45 12.73
C TRP A 12 4.04 16.92 13.98
N GLY A 13 4.52 17.22 15.20
CA GLY A 13 3.91 16.81 16.45
C GLY A 13 4.76 15.84 17.26
N TRP A 14 4.15 14.91 18.01
CA TRP A 14 4.84 14.06 18.98
C TRP A 14 5.59 12.91 18.31
N CYS A 15 6.93 12.96 18.32
CA CYS A 15 7.81 12.04 17.58
C CYS A 15 8.28 10.82 18.38
N LYS A 16 7.98 10.78 19.69
CA LYS A 16 8.18 9.60 20.55
C LYS A 16 9.64 9.11 20.57
N GLN A 17 10.60 10.04 20.45
CA GLN A 17 12.04 9.79 20.37
C GLN A 17 12.66 9.36 21.71
N LYS A 18 12.11 9.81 22.85
CA LYS A 18 12.70 9.56 24.18
C LYS A 18 12.39 8.17 24.71
N LEU A 19 11.13 7.74 24.62
CA LEU A 19 10.71 6.38 24.96
C LEU A 19 10.90 5.44 23.77
N GLY A 20 10.96 5.97 22.55
CA GLY A 20 11.06 5.20 21.32
C GLY A 20 9.71 4.57 20.98
N ALA A 21 9.16 4.86 19.79
CA ALA A 21 8.03 4.09 19.23
C ALA A 21 8.32 2.57 19.28
N ASN A 22 9.61 2.23 19.22
CA ASN A 22 10.12 0.87 19.21
C ASN A 22 10.42 0.32 20.61
N ALA A 23 10.60 1.07 21.72
CA ALA A 23 10.74 0.43 23.04
C ALA A 23 9.39 -0.10 23.59
N ILE A 24 8.32 0.09 22.81
CA ILE A 24 7.01 -0.56 22.90
C ILE A 24 6.89 -1.73 21.88
N LEU A 25 7.90 -1.98 21.03
CA LEU A 25 7.86 -2.95 19.91
C LEU A 25 9.24 -3.58 19.54
N ALA A 26 10.23 -3.56 20.43
CA ALA A 26 11.64 -3.74 20.06
C ALA A 26 12.01 -5.22 19.97
N VAL A 27 12.42 -5.65 18.77
CA VAL A 27 13.61 -6.48 18.43
C VAL A 27 13.48 -7.05 17.00
N SER A 28 12.30 -7.06 16.38
CA SER A 28 12.07 -7.68 15.06
C SER A 28 12.53 -6.85 13.84
N LEU A 29 12.50 -5.52 13.92
CA LEU A 29 12.64 -4.63 12.74
C LEU A 29 14.08 -4.43 12.22
N ALA A 30 15.09 -4.74 13.03
CA ALA A 30 16.50 -4.52 12.66
C ALA A 30 17.05 -5.56 11.67
N VAL A 31 16.39 -6.73 11.55
CA VAL A 31 16.86 -7.83 10.68
C VAL A 31 16.14 -7.86 9.33
N CYS A 32 14.89 -7.40 9.24
CA CYS A 32 14.12 -7.39 7.98
C CYS A 32 14.54 -6.28 7.00
N LYS A 33 14.90 -5.08 7.48
CA LYS A 33 15.30 -3.98 6.58
C LYS A 33 16.60 -4.25 5.81
N ALA A 34 17.49 -5.08 6.34
CA ALA A 34 18.71 -5.50 5.66
C ALA A 34 18.46 -6.50 4.51
N GLY A 35 17.34 -7.22 4.50
CA GLY A 35 17.00 -8.22 3.46
C GLY A 35 16.33 -7.62 2.21
N ALA A 36 15.52 -6.57 2.37
CA ALA A 36 14.83 -5.90 1.26
C ALA A 36 15.81 -5.17 0.32
N SER A 37 16.90 -4.62 0.86
CA SER A 37 17.97 -3.98 0.09
C SER A 37 18.72 -4.93 -0.86
N VAL A 38 18.61 -6.26 -0.67
CA VAL A 38 19.43 -7.25 -1.41
C VAL A 38 18.76 -7.72 -2.70
N LYS A 39 17.44 -7.57 -2.85
CA LYS A 39 16.70 -8.25 -3.94
C LYS A 39 16.59 -7.48 -5.27
N LYS A 40 17.06 -6.23 -5.38
CA LYS A 40 17.21 -5.43 -6.62
C LYS A 40 16.22 -5.75 -7.78
N ILE A 41 14.92 -5.68 -7.54
CA ILE A 41 13.91 -5.80 -8.60
C ILE A 41 13.34 -4.40 -8.88
N PRO A 42 13.29 -3.94 -10.15
CA PRO A 42 12.72 -2.63 -10.52
C PRO A 42 11.22 -2.57 -10.16
N LEU A 43 10.50 -1.51 -10.51
CA LEU A 43 9.03 -1.39 -10.40
C LEU A 43 8.51 -0.76 -9.12
N TYR A 44 7.28 -0.27 -9.26
CA TYR A 44 6.37 0.04 -8.16
C TYR A 44 6.40 -1.09 -7.13
N GLN A 45 6.38 -0.68 -5.87
CA GLN A 45 6.63 -1.59 -4.75
C GLN A 45 5.66 -2.78 -4.78
N GLU A 46 4.37 -2.54 -5.00
CA GLU A 46 3.36 -3.60 -5.00
C GLU A 46 2.26 -3.38 -6.04
N PHE A 47 1.79 -4.50 -6.60
CA PHE A 47 0.51 -4.59 -7.30
C PHE A 47 -0.41 -5.52 -6.52
N MET A 48 -1.64 -5.07 -6.31
CA MET A 48 -2.66 -5.69 -5.46
C MET A 48 -3.89 -6.09 -6.27
N ILE A 49 -4.64 -7.06 -5.77
CA ILE A 49 -5.94 -7.47 -6.33
C ILE A 49 -7.05 -7.22 -5.32
N LEU A 50 -8.13 -6.60 -5.76
CA LEU A 50 -9.21 -6.14 -4.90
C LEU A 50 -10.52 -6.83 -5.31
N PRO A 51 -11.05 -7.78 -4.52
CA PRO A 51 -12.30 -8.49 -4.82
C PRO A 51 -13.56 -7.64 -4.52
N THR A 52 -13.67 -6.46 -5.13
CA THR A 52 -14.76 -5.49 -4.89
C THR A 52 -16.16 -6.03 -5.21
N GLY A 53 -16.26 -7.01 -6.10
CA GLY A 53 -17.52 -7.62 -6.53
C GLY A 53 -17.99 -8.80 -5.67
N ALA A 54 -17.33 -9.10 -4.55
CA ALA A 54 -17.74 -10.14 -3.63
C ALA A 54 -18.92 -9.69 -2.74
N ALA A 55 -19.84 -10.61 -2.43
CA ALA A 55 -21.00 -10.35 -1.56
C ALA A 55 -20.72 -10.59 -0.07
N SER A 56 -19.55 -11.15 0.26
CA SER A 56 -19.11 -11.37 1.63
C SER A 56 -17.59 -11.42 1.71
N PHE A 57 -17.04 -11.20 2.90
CA PHE A 57 -15.60 -11.32 3.09
C PHE A 57 -15.07 -12.74 2.78
N LYS A 58 -15.82 -13.77 3.16
CA LYS A 58 -15.46 -15.17 2.82
C LYS A 58 -15.37 -15.38 1.30
N GLU A 59 -16.27 -14.77 0.54
CA GLU A 59 -16.24 -14.82 -0.93
C GLU A 59 -15.04 -14.02 -1.47
N ALA A 60 -14.76 -12.83 -0.92
CA ALA A 60 -13.60 -12.03 -1.30
C ALA A 60 -12.29 -12.80 -1.11
N MET A 61 -12.12 -13.48 0.03
CA MET A 61 -10.95 -14.33 0.29
C MET A 61 -10.84 -15.49 -0.70
N LYS A 62 -11.96 -16.15 -1.01
CA LYS A 62 -11.97 -17.22 -2.02
C LYS A 62 -11.50 -16.68 -3.38
N MET A 63 -12.05 -15.55 -3.83
CA MET A 63 -11.65 -14.91 -5.08
C MET A 63 -10.16 -14.56 -5.08
N GLY A 64 -9.66 -13.91 -4.03
CA GLY A 64 -8.25 -13.54 -3.88
C GLY A 64 -7.30 -14.75 -3.92
N VAL A 65 -7.63 -15.83 -3.20
CA VAL A 65 -6.85 -17.09 -3.19
C VAL A 65 -6.80 -17.73 -4.57
N GLU A 66 -7.94 -17.83 -5.25
CA GLU A 66 -8.03 -18.45 -6.57
C GLU A 66 -7.27 -17.63 -7.64
N VAL A 67 -7.36 -16.29 -7.61
CA VAL A 67 -6.56 -15.42 -8.47
C VAL A 67 -5.06 -15.56 -8.15
N TYR A 68 -4.67 -15.59 -6.87
CA TYR A 68 -3.27 -15.74 -6.46
C TYR A 68 -2.65 -17.06 -6.97
N HIS A 69 -3.39 -18.18 -6.90
CA HIS A 69 -2.90 -19.46 -7.44
C HIS A 69 -2.88 -19.51 -8.98
N ASN A 70 -3.82 -18.84 -9.65
CA ASN A 70 -3.76 -18.65 -11.10
C ASN A 70 -2.56 -17.79 -11.50
N LEU A 71 -2.29 -16.70 -10.78
CA LEU A 71 -1.11 -15.85 -10.96
C LEU A 71 0.18 -16.64 -10.79
N LYS A 72 0.29 -17.46 -9.74
CA LYS A 72 1.42 -18.38 -9.54
C LYS A 72 1.66 -19.25 -10.77
N SER A 73 0.60 -19.77 -11.37
CA SER A 73 0.66 -20.66 -12.53
C SER A 73 1.05 -19.92 -13.80
N VAL A 74 0.54 -18.70 -13.99
CA VAL A 74 0.93 -17.79 -15.09
C VAL A 74 2.42 -17.43 -14.99
N ILE A 75 2.87 -17.00 -13.80
CA ILE A 75 4.27 -16.66 -13.53
C ILE A 75 5.17 -17.87 -13.75
N LYS A 76 4.82 -19.04 -13.20
CA LYS A 76 5.59 -20.28 -13.39
C LYS A 76 5.78 -20.61 -14.86
N LYS A 77 4.72 -20.45 -15.67
CA LYS A 77 4.76 -20.74 -17.10
C LYS A 77 5.67 -19.78 -17.86
N LYS A 78 5.68 -18.50 -17.48
CA LYS A 78 6.41 -17.45 -18.21
C LYS A 78 7.86 -17.28 -17.76
N TYR A 79 8.12 -17.33 -16.45
CA TYR A 79 9.42 -17.03 -15.85
C TYR A 79 10.07 -18.22 -15.13
N GLY A 80 9.42 -19.38 -15.12
CA GLY A 80 9.94 -20.60 -14.49
C GLY A 80 9.59 -20.75 -13.01
N GLN A 81 10.01 -21.87 -12.42
CA GLN A 81 9.65 -22.27 -11.05
C GLN A 81 10.15 -21.29 -9.99
N ASP A 82 11.36 -20.75 -10.16
CA ASP A 82 12.01 -19.89 -9.15
C ASP A 82 11.32 -18.54 -9.00
N ALA A 83 10.65 -18.06 -10.05
CA ALA A 83 9.84 -16.85 -10.02
C ALA A 83 8.55 -16.99 -9.17
N THR A 84 8.24 -18.20 -8.70
CA THR A 84 7.10 -18.44 -7.79
C THR A 84 7.46 -18.43 -6.31
N ASN A 85 8.72 -18.14 -5.99
CA ASN A 85 9.13 -17.81 -4.62
C ASN A 85 8.46 -16.51 -4.18
N VAL A 86 8.22 -16.40 -2.88
CA VAL A 86 7.47 -15.28 -2.30
C VAL A 86 8.38 -14.33 -1.52
N GLY A 87 8.02 -13.05 -1.53
CA GLY A 87 8.63 -12.02 -0.70
C GLY A 87 8.13 -12.03 0.74
N ASP A 88 8.46 -10.98 1.48
CA ASP A 88 8.14 -10.83 2.91
C ASP A 88 6.62 -10.80 3.15
N GLU A 89 5.86 -10.28 2.19
CA GLU A 89 4.41 -10.15 2.26
C GLU A 89 3.64 -11.24 1.48
N GLY A 90 4.35 -12.27 1.02
CA GLY A 90 3.76 -13.40 0.33
C GLY A 90 3.48 -13.19 -1.17
N GLY A 91 3.70 -11.98 -1.70
CA GLY A 91 3.64 -11.69 -3.14
C GLY A 91 4.76 -12.35 -3.94
N PHE A 92 4.53 -12.54 -5.24
CA PHE A 92 5.56 -13.02 -6.18
C PHE A 92 6.41 -11.85 -6.68
N ALA A 93 7.67 -12.13 -7.01
CA ALA A 93 8.60 -11.12 -7.53
C ALA A 93 9.27 -11.61 -8.84
N PRO A 94 8.49 -11.84 -9.92
CA PRO A 94 9.07 -12.17 -11.22
C PRO A 94 9.93 -11.01 -11.75
N ASN A 95 10.96 -11.33 -12.53
CA ASN A 95 11.84 -10.33 -13.15
C ASN A 95 11.16 -9.66 -14.35
N ILE A 96 10.13 -8.87 -14.09
CA ILE A 96 9.44 -8.09 -15.13
C ILE A 96 10.23 -6.82 -15.45
N GLN A 97 10.17 -6.39 -16.71
CA GLN A 97 11.00 -5.27 -17.20
C GLN A 97 10.26 -3.93 -17.16
N GLU A 98 8.92 -3.97 -17.20
CA GLU A 98 8.08 -2.77 -17.22
C GLU A 98 6.84 -2.95 -16.34
N ASN A 99 6.34 -1.86 -15.73
CA ASN A 99 5.15 -1.88 -14.86
C ASN A 99 3.92 -2.48 -15.56
N LYS A 100 3.78 -2.22 -16.87
CA LYS A 100 2.69 -2.73 -17.70
C LYS A 100 2.66 -4.25 -17.75
N GLU A 101 3.83 -4.89 -17.73
CA GLU A 101 3.94 -6.34 -17.74
C GLU A 101 3.33 -6.96 -16.47
N GLY A 102 3.51 -6.32 -15.31
CA GLY A 102 2.89 -6.74 -14.04
C GLY A 102 1.36 -6.66 -14.10
N LEU A 103 0.83 -5.56 -14.64
CA LEU A 103 -0.61 -5.36 -14.83
C LEU A 103 -1.22 -6.41 -15.78
N GLU A 104 -0.53 -6.76 -16.87
CA GLU A 104 -0.98 -7.81 -17.79
C GLU A 104 -0.97 -9.22 -17.16
N LEU A 105 0.01 -9.52 -16.30
CA LEU A 105 0.02 -10.78 -15.54
C LEU A 105 -1.19 -10.87 -14.60
N LEU A 106 -1.53 -9.79 -13.90
CA LEU A 106 -2.71 -9.73 -13.02
C LEU A 106 -4.00 -9.87 -13.81
N LYS A 107 -4.15 -9.10 -14.90
CA LYS A 107 -5.32 -9.19 -15.78
C LYS A 107 -5.54 -10.61 -16.30
N THR A 108 -4.47 -11.25 -16.76
CA THR A 108 -4.51 -12.66 -17.21
C THR A 108 -4.90 -13.61 -16.08
N ALA A 109 -4.40 -13.40 -14.86
CA ALA A 109 -4.73 -14.24 -13.71
C ALA A 109 -6.19 -14.09 -13.26
N ILE A 110 -6.71 -12.86 -13.26
CA ILE A 110 -8.11 -12.54 -12.94
C ILE A 110 -9.05 -13.18 -13.97
N GLU A 111 -8.73 -13.07 -15.26
CA GLU A 111 -9.51 -13.69 -16.34
C GLU A 111 -9.54 -15.21 -16.20
N LYS A 112 -8.38 -15.85 -15.98
CA LYS A 112 -8.29 -17.30 -15.78
C LYS A 112 -9.05 -17.81 -14.55
N ALA A 113 -9.12 -17.00 -13.50
CA ALA A 113 -9.90 -17.32 -12.31
C ALA A 113 -11.42 -17.10 -12.52
N GLY A 114 -11.84 -16.50 -13.64
CA GLY A 114 -13.25 -16.25 -13.94
C GLY A 114 -13.84 -15.05 -13.18
N TYR A 115 -13.00 -14.10 -12.73
CA TYR A 115 -13.42 -12.97 -11.90
C TYR A 115 -13.29 -11.60 -12.57
N THR A 116 -13.23 -11.56 -13.92
CA THR A 116 -13.28 -10.31 -14.69
C THR A 116 -14.48 -9.45 -14.28
N GLY A 117 -14.22 -8.18 -13.93
CA GLY A 117 -15.24 -7.23 -13.46
C GLY A 117 -15.66 -7.40 -12.00
N LYS A 118 -15.17 -8.43 -11.29
CA LYS A 118 -15.40 -8.64 -9.85
C LYS A 118 -14.14 -8.44 -9.01
N VAL A 119 -12.97 -8.68 -9.60
CA VAL A 119 -11.67 -8.38 -9.03
C VAL A 119 -11.02 -7.29 -9.85
N VAL A 120 -10.62 -6.21 -9.17
CA VAL A 120 -9.95 -5.04 -9.76
C VAL A 120 -8.54 -4.91 -9.19
N ILE A 121 -7.78 -3.89 -9.58
CA ILE A 121 -6.36 -3.73 -9.25
C ILE A 121 -6.15 -2.49 -8.36
N GLY A 122 -5.20 -2.62 -7.44
CA GLY A 122 -4.62 -1.51 -6.68
C GLY A 122 -3.12 -1.50 -6.85
N MET A 123 -2.49 -0.36 -6.60
CA MET A 123 -1.05 -0.18 -6.76
C MET A 123 -0.49 0.56 -5.56
N ASP A 124 0.66 0.13 -5.08
CA ASP A 124 1.53 0.93 -4.21
C ASP A 124 2.82 1.22 -4.98
N VAL A 125 2.98 2.49 -5.29
CA VAL A 125 4.08 2.98 -6.11
C VAL A 125 5.34 3.17 -5.27
N ALA A 126 5.20 3.62 -4.01
CA ALA A 126 6.29 4.08 -3.15
C ALA A 126 7.25 5.06 -3.87
N ALA A 127 6.71 6.13 -4.46
CA ALA A 127 7.48 6.99 -5.36
C ALA A 127 8.69 7.70 -4.73
N SER A 128 8.68 7.88 -3.41
CA SER A 128 9.82 8.40 -2.65
C SER A 128 11.11 7.60 -2.88
N GLU A 129 11.02 6.29 -3.14
CA GLU A 129 12.18 5.40 -3.33
C GLU A 129 12.94 5.68 -4.63
N PHE A 130 12.29 6.31 -5.61
CA PHE A 130 12.89 6.64 -6.91
C PHE A 130 12.78 8.13 -7.25
N TYR A 131 12.47 8.96 -6.26
CA TYR A 131 12.50 10.39 -6.40
C TYR A 131 13.91 10.95 -6.17
N ASN A 132 14.30 11.90 -7.01
CA ASN A 132 15.57 12.60 -6.90
C ASN A 132 15.33 14.07 -6.53
N ASP A 133 15.67 14.40 -5.28
CA ASP A 133 15.45 15.72 -4.72
C ASP A 133 16.25 16.84 -5.41
N LYS A 134 17.40 16.51 -6.04
CA LYS A 134 18.28 17.51 -6.67
C LYS A 134 17.71 18.05 -7.96
N ASP A 135 17.15 17.16 -8.79
CA ASP A 135 16.60 17.50 -10.10
C ASP A 135 15.06 17.57 -10.09
N LYS A 136 14.42 17.22 -8.95
CA LYS A 136 12.96 17.20 -8.78
C LYS A 136 12.28 16.29 -9.81
N THR A 137 12.92 15.16 -10.09
CA THR A 137 12.42 14.14 -11.04
C THR A 137 12.28 12.77 -10.39
N TYR A 138 11.54 11.89 -11.06
CA TYR A 138 11.33 10.50 -10.71
C TYR A 138 12.06 9.62 -11.71
N ASP A 139 12.92 8.73 -11.21
CA ASP A 139 13.80 7.88 -12.01
C ASP A 139 13.22 6.46 -12.12
N LEU A 140 12.52 6.18 -13.22
CA LEU A 140 11.83 4.89 -13.37
C LEU A 140 12.77 3.68 -13.51
N ASN A 141 14.05 3.90 -13.78
CA ASN A 141 15.06 2.87 -13.88
C ASN A 141 16.18 2.98 -12.82
N PHE A 142 15.88 3.59 -11.67
CA PHE A 142 16.80 3.79 -10.54
C PHE A 142 17.54 2.53 -10.03
N LYS A 143 17.03 1.34 -10.35
CA LYS A 143 17.61 0.04 -9.96
C LYS A 143 18.43 -0.64 -11.08
N GLU A 144 18.45 -0.09 -12.29
CA GLU A 144 19.28 -0.60 -13.39
C GLU A 144 20.76 -0.29 -13.14
N GLU A 145 21.64 -1.28 -13.32
CA GLU A 145 23.09 -1.11 -13.07
C GLU A 145 23.74 -0.09 -14.01
N ASN A 146 23.22 0.05 -15.23
CA ASN A 146 23.70 0.99 -16.24
C ASN A 146 22.70 2.14 -16.47
N ASN A 147 22.09 2.64 -15.40
CA ASN A 147 21.16 3.77 -15.49
C ASN A 147 21.87 5.05 -16.01
N ASP A 148 21.49 5.48 -17.21
CA ASP A 148 22.01 6.68 -17.89
C ASP A 148 21.18 7.95 -17.61
N GLY A 149 20.15 7.84 -16.77
CA GLY A 149 19.21 8.90 -16.43
C GLY A 149 18.14 9.17 -17.50
N SER A 150 18.06 8.35 -18.56
CA SER A 150 17.11 8.56 -19.66
C SER A 150 15.64 8.36 -19.25
N GLN A 151 15.36 7.63 -18.17
CA GLN A 151 14.00 7.40 -17.67
C GLN A 151 13.61 8.34 -16.51
N LYS A 152 14.35 9.45 -16.33
CA LYS A 152 13.96 10.52 -15.41
C LYS A 152 12.81 11.33 -15.98
N ILE A 153 11.72 11.40 -15.24
CA ILE A 153 10.51 12.12 -15.64
C ILE A 153 10.03 13.08 -14.55
N SER A 154 9.31 14.13 -14.93
CA SER A 154 8.69 15.05 -13.96
C SER A 154 7.47 14.41 -13.27
N GLY A 155 7.02 14.98 -12.16
CA GLY A 155 5.78 14.57 -11.51
C GLY A 155 4.55 14.69 -12.43
N ASP A 156 4.49 15.72 -13.29
CA ASP A 156 3.42 15.85 -14.28
C ASP A 156 3.44 14.73 -15.34
N SER A 157 4.63 14.30 -15.79
CA SER A 157 4.77 13.15 -16.68
C SER A 157 4.41 11.84 -15.99
N LEU A 158 4.82 11.67 -14.72
CA LEU A 158 4.51 10.48 -13.92
C LEU A 158 3.00 10.34 -13.67
N LYS A 159 2.32 11.46 -13.36
CA LYS A 159 0.84 11.52 -13.29
C LYS A 159 0.20 11.00 -14.57
N ASN A 160 0.71 11.40 -15.75
CA ASN A 160 0.17 10.94 -17.03
C ASN A 160 0.36 9.43 -17.24
N VAL A 161 1.45 8.84 -16.73
CA VAL A 161 1.66 7.38 -16.72
C VAL A 161 0.58 6.69 -15.87
N TYR A 162 0.26 7.22 -14.69
CA TYR A 162 -0.82 6.65 -13.88
C TYR A 162 -2.18 6.76 -14.58
N LYS A 163 -2.47 7.90 -15.22
CA LYS A 163 -3.70 8.09 -16.00
C LYS A 163 -3.82 7.10 -17.15
N SER A 164 -2.72 6.81 -17.86
CA SER A 164 -2.76 5.78 -18.90
C SER A 164 -3.07 4.41 -18.30
N PHE A 165 -2.47 4.04 -17.17
CA PHE A 165 -2.79 2.78 -16.51
C PHE A 165 -4.25 2.69 -16.06
N VAL A 166 -4.79 3.74 -15.44
CA VAL A 166 -6.21 3.79 -15.03
C VAL A 166 -7.15 3.66 -16.23
N SER A 167 -6.78 4.18 -17.39
CA SER A 167 -7.59 4.05 -18.61
C SER A 167 -7.53 2.67 -19.26
N GLU A 168 -6.42 1.94 -19.08
CA GLU A 168 -6.16 0.65 -19.74
C GLU A 168 -6.49 -0.57 -18.85
N TYR A 169 -6.46 -0.38 -17.53
CA TYR A 169 -6.62 -1.43 -16.52
C TYR A 169 -7.67 -1.04 -15.49
N PRO A 170 -8.34 -2.02 -14.85
CA PRO A 170 -9.33 -1.74 -13.81
C PRO A 170 -8.64 -1.35 -12.49
N ILE A 171 -7.93 -0.23 -12.47
CA ILE A 171 -7.24 0.30 -11.28
C ILE A 171 -8.20 1.23 -10.55
N VAL A 172 -8.40 0.98 -9.25
CA VAL A 172 -9.32 1.77 -8.42
C VAL A 172 -8.64 2.41 -7.21
N SER A 173 -7.38 2.07 -6.94
CA SER A 173 -6.60 2.64 -5.83
C SER A 173 -5.13 2.74 -6.19
N ILE A 174 -4.51 3.89 -5.92
CA ILE A 174 -3.09 4.16 -6.08
C ILE A 174 -2.55 4.75 -4.77
N GLU A 175 -1.63 4.04 -4.15
CA GLU A 175 -0.89 4.40 -2.94
C GLU A 175 0.47 4.98 -3.32
N ASP A 176 0.84 6.05 -2.61
CA ASP A 176 2.07 6.81 -2.74
C ASP A 176 2.56 7.11 -4.18
N PRO A 177 1.73 7.74 -5.03
CA PRO A 177 2.07 8.05 -6.43
C PRO A 177 3.23 9.04 -6.59
N PHE A 178 3.55 9.82 -5.56
CA PHE A 178 4.60 10.84 -5.58
C PHE A 178 5.41 10.80 -4.29
N ASP A 179 6.56 11.47 -4.29
CA ASP A 179 7.42 11.61 -3.12
C ASP A 179 6.65 12.14 -1.90
N GLN A 180 7.06 11.69 -0.72
CA GLN A 180 6.41 12.00 0.55
C GLN A 180 6.19 13.50 0.83
N ASP A 181 6.95 14.41 0.20
CA ASP A 181 6.76 15.85 0.33
C ASP A 181 6.38 16.56 -0.98
N ASP A 182 5.99 15.83 -2.02
CA ASP A 182 5.49 16.39 -3.30
C ASP A 182 3.98 16.69 -3.26
N TRP A 183 3.59 17.53 -2.31
CA TRP A 183 2.20 17.95 -2.06
C TRP A 183 1.47 18.49 -3.31
N VAL A 184 2.23 19.12 -4.22
CA VAL A 184 1.72 19.73 -5.45
C VAL A 184 1.21 18.67 -6.41
N HIS A 185 2.00 17.63 -6.70
CA HIS A 185 1.56 16.60 -7.64
C HIS A 185 0.48 15.68 -7.05
N TYR A 186 0.50 15.45 -5.74
CA TYR A 186 -0.61 14.82 -5.02
C TYR A 186 -1.94 15.56 -5.22
N ALA A 187 -1.96 16.88 -4.98
CA ALA A 187 -3.16 17.69 -5.17
C ALA A 187 -3.64 17.70 -6.63
N LYS A 188 -2.72 17.86 -7.60
CA LYS A 188 -3.03 17.79 -9.04
C LYS A 188 -3.65 16.44 -9.43
N MET A 189 -3.07 15.33 -8.99
CA MET A 189 -3.59 14.00 -9.32
C MET A 189 -4.94 13.74 -8.66
N THR A 190 -5.13 14.17 -7.42
CA THR A 190 -6.40 14.05 -6.71
C THR A 190 -7.49 14.90 -7.37
N GLU A 191 -7.17 16.10 -7.85
CA GLU A 191 -8.10 16.94 -8.62
C GLU A 191 -8.51 16.27 -9.94
N GLU A 192 -7.56 15.70 -10.68
CA GLU A 192 -7.81 15.15 -12.02
C GLU A 192 -8.43 13.74 -12.01
N CYS A 193 -8.11 12.90 -11.01
CA CYS A 193 -8.45 11.48 -11.00
C CYS A 193 -9.10 10.99 -9.70
N GLY A 194 -9.14 11.82 -8.65
CA GLY A 194 -9.61 11.42 -7.31
C GLY A 194 -11.10 11.10 -7.21
N VAL A 195 -11.88 11.31 -8.28
CA VAL A 195 -13.28 10.87 -8.37
C VAL A 195 -13.38 9.41 -8.82
N GLU A 196 -12.49 8.99 -9.72
CA GLU A 196 -12.49 7.65 -10.33
C GLU A 196 -11.61 6.67 -9.54
N VAL A 197 -10.53 7.19 -8.94
CA VAL A 197 -9.49 6.40 -8.29
C VAL A 197 -9.22 6.92 -6.88
N GLN A 198 -9.11 6.00 -5.94
CA GLN A 198 -8.66 6.31 -4.59
C GLN A 198 -7.16 6.64 -4.61
N ILE A 199 -6.78 7.82 -4.12
CA ILE A 199 -5.40 8.24 -3.91
C ILE A 199 -5.10 8.08 -2.43
N VAL A 200 -4.27 7.09 -2.10
CA VAL A 200 -3.93 6.71 -0.73
C VAL A 200 -2.61 7.37 -0.35
N GLY A 201 -2.58 8.07 0.78
CA GLY A 201 -1.34 8.54 1.38
C GLY A 201 -0.85 7.60 2.47
N ASP A 202 0.36 7.06 2.31
CA ASP A 202 1.12 6.33 3.32
C ASP A 202 2.30 7.18 3.80
N ASP A 203 3.40 7.25 3.06
CA ASP A 203 4.57 8.08 3.41
C ASP A 203 4.22 9.58 3.44
N LEU A 204 3.27 10.00 2.60
CA LEU A 204 2.73 11.37 2.63
C LEU A 204 2.12 11.70 4.00
N LEU A 205 1.48 10.74 4.68
CA LEU A 205 0.68 10.99 5.88
C LEU A 205 1.31 10.45 7.15
N VAL A 206 2.05 9.34 7.06
CA VAL A 206 2.65 8.54 8.14
C VAL A 206 1.73 8.34 9.34
N THR A 207 0.43 8.16 9.07
CA THR A 207 -0.64 8.08 10.09
C THR A 207 -0.62 9.27 11.09
N ASN A 208 -0.05 10.42 10.72
CA ASN A 208 0.13 11.56 11.60
C ASN A 208 -1.05 12.56 11.44
N PRO A 209 -1.82 12.85 12.51
CA PRO A 209 -2.96 13.77 12.44
C PRO A 209 -2.63 15.17 11.87
N THR A 210 -1.44 15.70 12.12
CA THR A 210 -0.98 16.99 11.58
C THR A 210 -0.81 16.94 10.06
N ARG A 211 -0.20 15.87 9.54
CA ARG A 211 -0.03 15.67 8.08
C ARG A 211 -1.37 15.37 7.42
N VAL A 212 -2.24 14.60 8.08
CA VAL A 212 -3.63 14.38 7.63
C VAL A 212 -4.40 15.70 7.54
N ALA A 213 -4.32 16.57 8.55
CA ALA A 213 -4.96 17.88 8.52
C ALA A 213 -4.49 18.74 7.33
N LYS A 214 -3.17 18.77 7.09
CA LYS A 214 -2.59 19.47 5.93
C LYS A 214 -3.11 18.89 4.61
N ALA A 215 -3.07 17.57 4.46
CA ALA A 215 -3.51 16.89 3.25
C ALA A 215 -5.00 17.11 2.94
N ILE A 216 -5.85 17.19 3.97
CA ILE A 216 -7.27 17.57 3.83
C ILE A 216 -7.40 19.01 3.34
N GLN A 217 -6.65 19.95 3.94
CA GLN A 217 -6.69 21.36 3.56
C GLN A 217 -6.22 21.59 2.12
N GLU A 218 -5.15 20.90 1.71
CA GLU A 218 -4.52 21.02 0.39
C GLU A 218 -5.16 20.09 -0.66
N LYS A 219 -6.13 19.26 -0.27
CA LYS A 219 -6.79 18.25 -1.12
C LYS A 219 -5.79 17.31 -1.81
N SER A 220 -4.76 16.91 -1.07
CA SER A 220 -3.62 16.16 -1.60
C SER A 220 -3.93 14.69 -1.89
N CYS A 221 -4.86 14.09 -1.14
CA CYS A 221 -5.30 12.71 -1.35
C CYS A 221 -6.75 12.54 -0.88
N ASN A 222 -7.32 11.35 -1.02
CA ASN A 222 -8.69 11.05 -0.62
C ASN A 222 -8.82 9.75 0.20
N ALA A 223 -7.69 9.16 0.61
CA ALA A 223 -7.65 8.02 1.51
C ALA A 223 -6.40 8.02 2.39
N LEU A 224 -6.56 7.50 3.61
CA LEU A 224 -5.49 7.27 4.58
C LEU A 224 -5.08 5.81 4.58
N LEU A 225 -3.78 5.52 4.46
CA LEU A 225 -3.23 4.23 4.89
C LEU A 225 -2.95 4.29 6.40
N LEU A 226 -3.66 3.46 7.17
CA LEU A 226 -3.58 3.44 8.63
C LEU A 226 -2.57 2.37 9.09
N LYS A 227 -1.38 2.80 9.54
CA LYS A 227 -0.37 1.95 10.18
C LYS A 227 -0.20 2.36 11.64
N VAL A 228 -0.82 1.60 12.54
CA VAL A 228 -0.92 1.92 13.99
C VAL A 228 0.45 2.18 14.62
N ASN A 229 1.48 1.43 14.22
CA ASN A 229 2.82 1.58 14.78
C ASN A 229 3.64 2.74 14.18
N GLN A 230 3.22 3.35 13.06
CA GLN A 230 3.82 4.60 12.58
C GLN A 230 3.48 5.75 13.53
N ILE A 231 2.22 5.86 13.94
CA ILE A 231 1.80 6.90 14.88
C ILE A 231 2.11 6.52 16.33
N GLY A 232 2.11 5.22 16.66
CA GLY A 232 2.62 4.71 17.94
C GLY A 232 1.59 4.64 19.08
N SER A 233 0.32 4.96 18.83
CA SER A 233 -0.76 4.69 19.79
C SER A 233 -2.11 4.45 19.13
N VAL A 234 -2.98 3.68 19.80
CA VAL A 234 -4.36 3.42 19.34
C VAL A 234 -5.19 4.70 19.34
N THR A 235 -5.03 5.57 20.34
CA THR A 235 -5.80 6.82 20.44
C THR A 235 -5.50 7.76 19.27
N GLU A 236 -4.22 7.99 18.95
CA GLU A 236 -3.83 8.85 17.82
C GLU A 236 -4.23 8.19 16.48
N SER A 237 -4.18 6.85 16.39
CA SER A 237 -4.69 6.11 15.23
C SER A 237 -6.19 6.37 15.00
N ILE A 238 -7.00 6.28 16.05
CA ILE A 238 -8.45 6.55 15.98
C ILE A 238 -8.72 8.00 15.61
N GLU A 239 -7.93 8.94 16.11
CA GLU A 239 -8.03 10.35 15.76
C GLU A 239 -7.78 10.58 14.25
N ALA A 240 -6.69 10.03 13.71
CA ALA A 240 -6.39 10.10 12.28
C ALA A 240 -7.54 9.53 11.44
N VAL A 241 -8.08 8.35 11.80
CA VAL A 241 -9.22 7.74 11.12
C VAL A 241 -10.47 8.61 11.17
N LYS A 242 -10.80 9.18 12.34
CA LYS A 242 -11.97 10.06 12.48
C LYS A 242 -11.83 11.31 11.62
N MET A 243 -10.65 11.92 11.59
CA MET A 243 -10.38 13.09 10.75
C MET A 243 -10.56 12.77 9.27
N SER A 244 -9.96 11.68 8.79
CA SER A 244 -10.12 11.24 7.40
C SER A 244 -11.58 10.98 7.06
N LYS A 245 -12.32 10.24 7.89
CA LYS A 245 -13.74 9.95 7.66
C LYS A 245 -14.62 11.20 7.65
N HIS A 246 -14.38 12.15 8.55
CA HIS A 246 -15.11 13.42 8.56
C HIS A 246 -14.83 14.27 7.30
N ALA A 247 -13.64 14.13 6.70
CA ALA A 247 -13.31 14.74 5.41
C ALA A 247 -13.86 13.95 4.20
N GLY A 248 -14.61 12.87 4.42
CA GLY A 248 -15.17 12.02 3.36
C GLY A 248 -14.16 11.06 2.73
N TRP A 249 -13.01 10.84 3.38
CA TRP A 249 -11.95 9.97 2.85
C TRP A 249 -12.19 8.49 3.13
N GLY A 250 -11.63 7.66 2.27
CA GLY A 250 -11.40 6.23 2.53
C GLY A 250 -10.35 6.04 3.63
N VAL A 251 -10.38 4.87 4.28
CA VAL A 251 -9.36 4.46 5.24
C VAL A 251 -9.02 3.00 4.96
N MET A 252 -7.74 2.73 4.72
CA MET A 252 -7.23 1.37 4.51
C MET A 252 -6.35 1.00 5.69
N THR A 253 -6.80 0.06 6.52
CA THR A 253 -5.97 -0.49 7.59
C THR A 253 -4.82 -1.27 6.97
N SER A 254 -3.59 -1.07 7.44
CA SER A 254 -2.42 -1.69 6.83
C SER A 254 -1.54 -2.43 7.82
N HIS A 255 -1.01 -3.55 7.37
CA HIS A 255 0.06 -4.30 8.03
C HIS A 255 1.41 -3.58 7.94
N ARG A 256 2.49 -4.27 8.35
CA ARG A 256 3.87 -3.90 8.04
C ARG A 256 4.58 -5.04 7.29
N SER A 257 5.65 -4.73 6.57
CA SER A 257 6.49 -5.76 5.93
C SER A 257 7.05 -6.77 6.94
N GLY A 258 7.45 -6.34 8.13
CA GLY A 258 7.73 -7.22 9.26
C GLY A 258 6.51 -7.39 10.16
N GLU A 259 5.69 -8.41 9.91
CA GLU A 259 4.50 -8.75 10.72
C GLU A 259 4.75 -9.88 11.72
N THR A 260 3.77 -10.06 12.61
CA THR A 260 3.70 -11.15 13.59
C THR A 260 2.42 -11.97 13.41
N GLU A 261 2.21 -12.99 14.23
CA GLU A 261 0.95 -13.74 14.30
C GLU A 261 -0.21 -12.95 14.93
N ASP A 262 0.07 -11.80 15.56
CA ASP A 262 -0.92 -10.94 16.19
C ASP A 262 -1.98 -10.48 15.18
N THR A 263 -3.26 -10.52 15.55
CA THR A 263 -4.39 -10.21 14.64
C THR A 263 -5.04 -8.86 14.88
N PHE A 264 -4.44 -8.00 15.72
CA PHE A 264 -5.02 -6.75 16.20
C PHE A 264 -5.59 -5.85 15.10
N ILE A 265 -4.87 -5.72 13.98
CA ILE A 265 -5.31 -4.85 12.88
C ILE A 265 -6.59 -5.35 12.18
N ALA A 266 -6.91 -6.64 12.26
CA ALA A 266 -8.17 -7.18 11.76
C ALA A 266 -9.36 -6.67 12.59
N ASP A 267 -9.28 -6.80 13.92
CA ASP A 267 -10.30 -6.29 14.83
C ASP A 267 -10.36 -4.75 14.80
N LEU A 268 -9.22 -4.08 14.63
CA LEU A 268 -9.16 -2.64 14.46
C LEU A 268 -9.90 -2.18 13.20
N ALA A 269 -9.69 -2.85 12.06
CA ALA A 269 -10.38 -2.53 10.82
C ALA A 269 -11.90 -2.65 10.97
N VAL A 270 -12.39 -3.66 11.72
CA VAL A 270 -13.81 -3.86 12.04
C VAL A 270 -14.32 -2.78 12.98
N GLY A 271 -13.65 -2.59 14.12
CA GLY A 271 -14.05 -1.63 15.14
C GLY A 271 -14.06 -0.20 14.64
N LEU A 272 -13.14 0.15 13.74
CA LEU A 272 -13.12 1.46 13.08
C LEU A 272 -13.94 1.51 11.80
N SER A 273 -14.50 0.38 11.36
CA SER A 273 -15.29 0.24 10.13
C SER A 273 -14.58 0.86 8.94
N THR A 274 -13.29 0.55 8.76
CA THR A 274 -12.46 1.15 7.70
C THR A 274 -12.96 0.76 6.32
N GLY A 275 -13.60 -0.42 6.21
CA GLY A 275 -14.13 -0.93 4.95
C GLY A 275 -13.04 -1.42 4.00
N GLN A 276 -11.78 -1.10 4.27
CA GLN A 276 -10.60 -1.54 3.52
C GLN A 276 -9.49 -1.99 4.47
N ILE A 277 -8.79 -3.07 4.11
CA ILE A 277 -7.58 -3.52 4.80
C ILE A 277 -6.63 -4.21 3.80
N LYS A 278 -5.34 -3.86 3.92
CA LYS A 278 -4.20 -4.41 3.18
C LYS A 278 -3.32 -5.16 4.17
N THR A 279 -3.34 -6.49 4.11
CA THR A 279 -2.57 -7.32 5.07
C THR A 279 -1.75 -8.42 4.40
N GLY A 280 -1.31 -8.18 3.16
CA GLY A 280 -0.40 -9.03 2.39
C GLY A 280 -1.13 -10.10 1.57
N ALA A 281 -0.38 -10.89 0.81
CA ALA A 281 -0.97 -11.94 -0.02
C ALA A 281 -1.67 -13.02 0.84
N PRO A 282 -2.57 -13.85 0.25
CA PRO A 282 -3.13 -15.02 0.91
C PRO A 282 -2.10 -16.17 1.02
N CYS A 283 -0.92 -15.84 1.54
CA CYS A 283 0.23 -16.70 1.75
C CYS A 283 1.00 -16.18 2.98
N ARG A 284 1.68 -17.09 3.69
CA ARG A 284 2.40 -16.83 4.96
C ARG A 284 1.47 -16.54 6.15
N SER A 285 1.75 -17.17 7.28
CA SER A 285 0.80 -17.24 8.40
C SER A 285 0.60 -15.91 9.12
N GLU A 286 1.62 -15.04 9.16
CA GLU A 286 1.53 -13.69 9.72
C GLU A 286 0.56 -12.80 8.93
N ARG A 287 0.27 -13.14 7.67
CA ARG A 287 -0.75 -12.49 6.82
C ARG A 287 -2.11 -13.16 7.02
N LEU A 288 -2.13 -14.48 6.86
CA LEU A 288 -3.33 -15.30 6.98
C LEU A 288 -4.00 -15.19 8.36
N ALA A 289 -3.25 -14.97 9.43
CA ALA A 289 -3.78 -14.77 10.77
C ALA A 289 -4.84 -13.64 10.80
N LYS A 290 -4.57 -12.51 10.13
CA LYS A 290 -5.49 -11.37 10.06
C LYS A 290 -6.74 -11.69 9.23
N TYR A 291 -6.55 -12.32 8.07
CA TYR A 291 -7.67 -12.76 7.22
C TYR A 291 -8.56 -13.78 7.93
N ASN A 292 -7.98 -14.72 8.67
CA ASN A 292 -8.73 -15.71 9.43
C ASN A 292 -9.52 -15.06 10.57
N GLN A 293 -8.91 -14.10 11.28
CA GLN A 293 -9.59 -13.32 12.32
C GLN A 293 -10.76 -12.52 11.74
N ALA A 294 -10.55 -11.80 10.63
CA ALA A 294 -11.59 -11.03 9.96
C ALA A 294 -12.76 -11.91 9.48
N SER A 295 -12.50 -13.19 9.17
CA SER A 295 -13.52 -14.15 8.68
C SER A 295 -14.53 -14.52 9.76
N SER A 296 -14.20 -14.29 11.02
CA SER A 296 -15.11 -14.48 12.15
C SER A 296 -16.07 -13.30 12.37
N SER A 297 -15.84 -12.16 11.69
CA SER A 297 -16.65 -10.95 11.82
C SER A 297 -17.74 -10.86 10.72
N PRO A 298 -18.97 -10.43 11.06
CA PRO A 298 -20.08 -10.32 10.11
C PRO A 298 -20.04 -9.08 9.20
N CYS A 299 -19.05 -8.19 9.35
CA CYS A 299 -18.97 -6.95 8.57
C CYS A 299 -18.37 -7.15 7.17
N LEU A 300 -18.93 -6.47 6.18
CA LEU A 300 -18.45 -6.44 4.80
C LEU A 300 -17.23 -5.52 4.66
N PHE A 301 -16.21 -5.97 3.94
CA PHE A 301 -14.99 -5.21 3.65
C PHE A 301 -14.55 -5.44 2.21
N LEU A 302 -13.95 -4.41 1.63
CA LEU A 302 -13.05 -4.51 0.50
C LEU A 302 -11.65 -4.85 1.01
N PHE A 303 -10.93 -5.71 0.31
CA PHE A 303 -9.55 -6.08 0.67
C PHE A 303 -8.65 -5.78 -0.52
N CYS A 304 -7.45 -5.26 -0.25
CA CYS A 304 -6.40 -4.94 -1.22
C CYS A 304 -5.18 -5.82 -0.97
#